data_AF-A0A101CNJ4-F1
#
_entry.id   AF-A0A101CNJ4-F1
#
_cell.length_a   1.000
_cell.length_b   1.000
_cell.length_c   1.000
_cell.angle_alpha   90.00
_cell.angle_beta   90.00
_cell.angle_gamma   90.00
#
_symmetry.space_group_name_H-M   'P 1'
#
loop_
_entity.id
_entity.type
_entity.pdbx_description
1 polymer ?
#
loop_
_entity_poly.entity_id
_entity_poly.type
_entity_poly.pdbx_seq_one_letter_code
_entity_poly.pdbx_strand_id
1 'polypeptide(L)' 'MRMKEDRMLNGQLKPPYNTQISTQNQINVHFTIHQNPTEYKTLKPHLENLEQTFGKKVFKKLKEITTYVGCGSEENYDYL' A
#
# COMPACT_ATOMS: atom_id res chain seq x y z
N MET A 1 -9.48 -1.26 10.07
CA MET A 1 -10.66 -1.50 9.21
C MET A 1 -11.52 -2.63 9.77
N ARG A 2 -12.82 -2.70 9.41
CA ARG A 2 -13.75 -3.81 9.70
C ARG A 2 -14.66 -4.04 8.49
N MET A 3 -14.92 -5.29 8.10
CA MET A 3 -15.88 -5.59 7.03
C MET A 3 -17.29 -5.29 7.55
N LYS A 4 -18.25 -5.07 6.64
CA LYS A 4 -19.66 -4.93 7.02
C LYS A 4 -20.32 -6.25 7.41
N GLU A 5 -19.73 -7.38 7.00
CA GLU A 5 -20.27 -8.72 7.24
C GLU A 5 -20.10 -9.14 8.71
N ASP A 6 -21.22 -9.48 9.36
CA ASP A 6 -21.29 -10.08 10.70
C ASP A 6 -21.89 -11.49 10.62
N ARG A 7 -21.11 -12.45 10.14
CA ARG A 7 -21.59 -13.82 9.89
C ARG A 7 -21.98 -14.57 11.16
N MET A 8 -21.41 -14.19 12.31
CA MET A 8 -21.66 -14.85 13.60
C MET A 8 -22.81 -14.20 14.38
N LEU A 9 -23.38 -13.09 13.88
CA LEU A 9 -24.45 -12.30 14.50
C LEU A 9 -24.15 -11.93 15.97
N ASN A 10 -22.86 -11.70 16.27
CA ASN A 10 -22.38 -11.40 17.61
C ASN A 10 -21.64 -10.05 17.69
N GLY A 11 -21.71 -9.24 16.63
CA GLY A 11 -21.04 -7.95 16.51
C GLY A 11 -19.54 -8.04 16.18
N GLN A 12 -18.96 -9.24 16.06
CA GLN A 12 -17.56 -9.41 15.74
C GLN A 12 -17.33 -9.37 14.23
N LEU A 13 -17.04 -8.16 13.72
CA LEU A 13 -16.77 -7.94 12.30
C LEU A 13 -15.40 -8.49 11.88
N LYS A 14 -15.37 -9.12 10.70
CA LYS A 14 -14.14 -9.66 10.09
C LYS A 14 -13.10 -8.55 9.86
N PRO A 15 -11.81 -8.78 10.18
CA PRO A 15 -10.75 -7.84 9.86
C PRO A 15 -10.52 -7.73 8.33
N PRO A 16 -10.42 -6.51 7.77
CA PRO A 16 -9.95 -6.20 6.43
C PRO A 16 -8.61 -5.48 6.47
N TYR A 17 -7.91 -5.58 5.35
CA TYR A 17 -6.61 -4.95 5.16
C TYR A 17 -6.54 -4.33 3.76
N ASN A 18 -5.81 -3.23 3.66
CA ASN A 18 -5.46 -2.60 2.40
C ASN A 18 -4.12 -3.15 1.96
N THR A 19 -4.14 -4.01 0.95
CA THR A 19 -2.95 -4.62 0.36
C THR A 19 -2.44 -3.73 -0.76
N GLN A 20 -1.20 -3.27 -0.65
CA GLN A 20 -0.50 -2.57 -1.74
C GLN A 20 0.44 -3.54 -2.44
N ILE A 21 0.47 -3.50 -3.76
CA ILE A 21 1.25 -4.41 -4.61
C ILE A 21 2.06 -3.57 -5.60
N SER A 22 3.38 -3.77 -5.61
CA SER A 22 4.25 -3.23 -6.64
C SER A 22 4.44 -4.26 -7.75
N THR A 23 4.31 -3.80 -8.99
CA THR A 23 4.51 -4.62 -10.17
C THR A 23 5.58 -4.03 -11.07
N GLN A 24 6.34 -4.89 -11.76
CA GLN A 24 7.30 -4.50 -12.78
C GLN A 24 7.22 -5.51 -13.92
N ASN A 25 7.10 -5.04 -15.16
CA ASN A 25 7.00 -5.90 -16.35
C ASN A 25 5.93 -7.01 -16.20
N GLN A 26 4.75 -6.66 -15.67
CA GLN A 26 3.63 -7.58 -15.41
C GLN A 26 3.90 -8.66 -14.35
N ILE A 27 4.97 -8.50 -13.55
CA ILE A 27 5.31 -9.40 -12.45
C ILE A 27 5.13 -8.67 -11.12
N ASN A 28 4.50 -9.34 -10.15
CA ASN A 28 4.43 -8.85 -8.77
C ASN A 28 5.80 -8.99 -8.11
N VAL A 29 6.40 -7.87 -7.71
CA VAL A 29 7.75 -7.85 -7.14
C VAL A 29 7.76 -7.60 -5.63
N HIS A 30 6.71 -6.95 -5.10
CA HIS A 30 6.64 -6.59 -3.69
C HIS A 30 5.19 -6.37 -3.24
N PHE A 31 4.90 -6.60 -1.97
CA PHE A 31 3.59 -6.31 -1.38
C PHE A 31 3.71 -5.90 0.09
N THR A 32 2.78 -5.09 0.57
CA THR A 32 2.63 -4.75 2.00
C THR A 32 1.16 -4.74 2.39
N ILE A 33 0.89 -5.01 3.67
CA ILE A 33 -0.47 -5.11 4.22
C ILE A 33 -0.68 -4.00 5.25
N HIS A 34 -1.72 -3.19 5.07
CA HIS A 34 -2.00 -2.02 5.91
C HIS A 34 -3.37 -2.12 6.60
N GLN A 35 -3.48 -1.64 7.83
CA GLN A 35 -4.76 -1.56 8.56
C GLN A 35 -5.49 -0.22 8.38
N ASN A 36 -4.97 0.66 7.52
CA ASN A 36 -5.54 1.97 7.20
C ASN A 36 -6.69 1.85 6.20
N PRO A 37 -7.86 2.46 6.44
CA PRO A 37 -9.00 2.39 5.52
C PRO A 37 -8.78 3.14 4.21
N THR A 38 -7.99 4.22 4.23
CA THR A 38 -7.72 5.04 3.05
C THR A 38 -6.36 4.72 2.44
N GLU A 39 -6.27 4.82 1.12
CA GLU A 39 -5.09 4.40 0.34
C GLU A 39 -3.95 5.42 0.42
N TYR A 40 -4.23 6.72 0.51
CA TYR A 40 -3.21 7.78 0.56
C TYR A 40 -2.21 7.62 1.72
N LYS A 41 -2.58 6.96 2.83
CA LYS A 41 -1.67 6.70 3.95
C LYS A 41 -0.76 5.48 3.76
N THR A 42 -0.90 4.76 2.64
CA THR A 42 -0.24 3.47 2.43
C THR A 42 0.92 3.53 1.45
N LEU A 43 1.00 4.57 0.60
CA LEU A 43 2.05 4.70 -0.42
C LEU A 43 3.44 4.87 0.20
N LYS A 44 3.63 5.91 1.03
CA LYS A 44 4.90 6.17 1.71
C LYS A 44 5.44 4.94 2.47
N PRO A 45 4.69 4.31 3.39
CA PRO A 45 5.19 3.13 4.09
C PRO A 45 5.42 1.93 3.15
N HIS A 46 4.69 1.80 2.03
CA HIS A 46 4.96 0.77 1.02
C HIS A 46 6.31 1.00 0.32
N LEU A 47 6.61 2.24 -0.06
CA LEU A 47 7.87 2.60 -0.73
C LEU A 47 9.07 2.51 0.22
N GLU A 48 8.91 2.92 1.48
CA GLU A 48 9.94 2.73 2.51
C GLU A 48 10.25 1.24 2.74
N ASN A 49 9.22 0.39 2.75
CA ASN A 49 9.41 -1.07 2.86
C ASN A 49 10.09 -1.66 1.62
N LEU A 50 9.76 -1.15 0.42
CA LEU A 50 10.40 -1.52 -0.83
C LEU A 50 11.89 -1.12 -0.82
N GLU A 51 12.22 0.10 -0.37
CA GLU A 51 13.61 0.55 -0.20
C GLU A 51 14.38 -0.34 0.77
N GLN A 52 13.77 -0.71 1.90
CA GLN A 52 14.39 -1.61 2.88
C GLN A 52 14.61 -3.02 2.29
N THR A 53 13.68 -3.52 1.48
CA THR A 53 13.72 -4.86 0.91
C THR A 53 14.77 -5.00 -0.20
N PHE A 54 14.82 -4.06 -1.14
CA PHE A 54 15.71 -4.12 -2.31
C PHE A 54 16.98 -3.28 -2.18
N GLY A 55 17.04 -2.45 -1.13
CA GLY A 55 18.13 -1.52 -0.86
C GLY A 55 18.03 -0.22 -1.64
N LYS A 56 18.57 0.84 -1.02
CA LYS A 56 18.59 2.22 -1.53
C LYS A 56 19.12 2.38 -2.96
N LYS A 57 20.09 1.56 -3.37
CA LYS A 57 20.65 1.61 -4.73
C LYS A 57 19.63 1.18 -5.80
N VAL A 58 18.80 0.18 -5.50
CA VAL A 58 17.75 -0.29 -6.42
C VAL A 58 16.59 0.69 -6.40
N PHE A 59 16.17 1.14 -5.21
CA PHE A 59 15.09 2.11 -5.05
C PHE A 59 15.35 3.39 -5.86
N LYS A 60 16.57 3.95 -5.80
CA LYS A 60 16.95 5.14 -6.57
C LYS A 60 16.96 4.97 -8.10
N LYS A 61 16.84 3.75 -8.62
CA LYS A 61 16.74 3.50 -10.08
C LYS A 61 15.30 3.56 -10.59
N LEU A 62 14.31 3.60 -9.69
CA LEU A 62 12.91 3.80 -10.06
C LEU A 62 12.78 5.20 -10.70
N LYS A 63 12.27 5.24 -11.93
CA LYS A 63 12.14 6.49 -12.70
C LYS A 63 10.78 7.13 -12.54
N GLU A 64 9.75 6.29 -12.43
CA GLU A 64 8.37 6.69 -12.35
C GLU A 64 7.61 5.68 -11.50
N ILE A 65 6.54 6.16 -10.86
CA ILE A 65 5.63 5.37 -10.07
C ILE A 65 4.23 5.72 -10.55
N THR A 66 3.44 4.71 -10.91
CA THR A 66 2.02 4.87 -11.24
C THR A 66 1.19 4.22 -10.16
N THR A 67 0.27 4.97 -9.57
CA THR A 67 -0.64 4.49 -8.52
C THR A 67 -2.09 4.74 -8.89
N TYR A 68 -3.01 4.11 -8.15
CA TYR A 68 -4.42 4.47 -8.20
C TYR A 68 -4.65 5.90 -7.67
N VAL A 69 -5.75 6.53 -8.08
CA VAL A 69 -6.12 7.91 -7.72
C VAL A 69 -6.24 8.11 -6.21
N GLY A 70 -6.63 7.08 -5.44
CA GLY A 70 -6.75 7.15 -3.99
C GLY A 70 -5.41 7.28 -3.24
N CYS A 71 -4.27 7.12 -3.92
CA CYS A 71 -2.96 7.51 -3.39
C CYS A 71 -2.66 9.01 -3.56
N GLY A 72 -3.48 9.76 -4.30
CA GLY A 72 -3.31 11.19 -4.50
C GLY A 72 -3.57 11.98 -3.20
N SER A 73 -2.51 12.47 -2.58
CA SER A 73 -2.54 13.41 -1.47
C SER A 73 -1.34 14.35 -1.54
N GLU A 74 -1.48 15.57 -1.04
CA GLU A 74 -0.38 16.54 -0.93
C GLU A 74 0.85 15.92 -0.27
N GLU A 75 0.67 15.22 0.87
CA GLU A 75 1.75 14.51 1.57
C GLU A 75 2.52 13.49 0.70
N ASN A 76 1.83 12.81 -0.22
CA ASN A 76 2.47 11.86 -1.13
C ASN A 76 3.18 12.56 -2.27
N TYR A 77 2.66 13.70 -2.74
CA TYR A 77 3.36 14.53 -3.72
C TYR A 77 4.62 15.18 -3.14
N ASP A 78 4.59 15.61 -1.87
CA ASP A 78 5.76 16.15 -1.18
C ASP A 78 6.84 15.10 -0.88
N TYR A 79 6.43 13.83 -0.75
CA TYR A 79 7.34 12.72 -0.46
C TYR A 79 8.11 12.23 -1.70
N LEU A 80 7.47 12.26 -2.88
CA LEU A 80 8.02 11.76 -4.15
C LEU A 80 8.97 12.77 -4.81
#